data_AF-A0A832M8U2-F1
#
_entry.id   AF-A0A832M8U2-F1
#
_cell.length_a   1.000
_cell.length_b   1.000
_cell.length_c   1.000
_cell.angle_alpha   90.00
_cell.angle_beta   90.00
_cell.angle_gamma   90.00
#
_symmetry.space_group_name_H-M   'P 1'
#
loop_
_entity.id
_entity.type
_entity.pdbx_description
1 polymer ?
#
loop_
_entity_poly.entity_id
_entity_poly.type
_entity_poly.pdbx_seq_one_letter_code
_entity_poly.pdbx_strand_id
1 'polypeptide(L)'
;MQCMKFVYRSIVQYVEVTGEWPRGWSDLAANSSKGLAFQLPRDQDRVAAQVAVRFDVRLADVAKMTPDTFDAFRPRREPYYQYKGFYESMIDTATKALAREQKLQP
;
A
#
# COMPACT_ATOMS: atom_id res chain seq x y z
N MET A 1 5.18 12.34 7.78
CA MET A 1 3.98 11.68 8.39
C MET A 1 2.68 11.64 7.53
N GLN A 2 2.01 12.75 7.18
CA GLN A 2 0.66 12.68 6.53
C GLN A 2 0.64 11.95 5.17
N CYS A 3 1.70 12.10 4.36
CA CYS A 3 1.80 11.46 3.04
C CYS A 3 1.94 9.94 3.12
N MET A 4 2.72 9.43 4.08
CA MET A 4 2.88 7.98 4.28
C MET A 4 1.56 7.33 4.70
N LYS A 5 0.84 7.96 5.63
CA LYS A 5 -0.49 7.50 6.07
C LYS A 5 -1.52 7.53 4.93
N PHE A 6 -1.43 8.53 4.05
CA PHE A 6 -2.25 8.60 2.84
C PHE A 6 -2.01 7.40 1.93
N VAL A 7 -0.74 7.17 1.53
CA VAL A 7 -0.38 6.05 0.64
C VAL A 7 -0.76 4.71 1.24
N TYR A 8 -0.44 4.49 2.51
CA TYR A 8 -0.84 3.27 3.23
C TYR A 8 -2.35 3.03 3.14
N ARG A 9 -3.18 4.04 3.44
CA ARG A 9 -4.65 3.91 3.38
C ARG A 9 -5.16 3.63 1.98
N SER A 10 -4.60 4.29 0.97
CA SER A 10 -4.97 4.05 -0.43
C SER A 10 -4.64 2.62 -0.87
N ILE A 11 -3.47 2.10 -0.48
CA ILE A 11 -3.07 0.72 -0.80
C ILE A 11 -3.97 -0.28 -0.07
N VAL A 12 -4.20 -0.09 1.24
CA VAL A 12 -5.10 -0.96 2.03
C VAL A 12 -6.48 -1.02 1.40
N GLN A 13 -7.08 0.13 1.10
CA GLN A 13 -8.40 0.18 0.49
C GLN A 13 -8.42 -0.55 -0.86
N TYR A 14 -7.39 -0.34 -1.70
CA TYR A 14 -7.28 -1.04 -2.98
C TYR A 14 -7.21 -2.56 -2.80
N VAL A 15 -6.33 -3.05 -1.92
CA VAL A 15 -6.15 -4.48 -1.64
C VAL A 15 -7.43 -5.09 -1.07
N GLU A 16 -8.12 -4.39 -0.16
CA GLU A 16 -9.37 -4.87 0.43
C GLU A 16 -10.52 -4.98 -0.58
N VAL A 17 -10.57 -4.07 -1.55
CA VAL A 17 -11.62 -4.04 -2.58
C VAL A 17 -11.33 -5.00 -3.73
N THR A 18 -10.08 -5.06 -4.18
CA THR A 18 -9.70 -5.77 -5.41
C THR A 18 -9.10 -7.14 -5.17
N GLY A 19 -8.55 -7.40 -3.98
CA GLY A 19 -7.73 -8.59 -3.73
C GLY A 19 -6.35 -8.53 -4.39
N GLU A 20 -5.99 -7.45 -5.09
CA GLU A 20 -4.73 -7.33 -5.81
C GLU A 20 -3.80 -6.27 -5.19
N TRP A 21 -2.50 -6.38 -5.50
CA TRP A 21 -1.55 -5.30 -5.27
C TRP A 21 -1.64 -4.27 -6.42
N PRO A 22 -1.64 -2.95 -6.15
CA PRO A 22 -1.74 -1.93 -7.19
C PRO A 22 -0.58 -2.01 -8.19
N ARG A 23 -0.88 -1.77 -9.46
CA ARG A 23 0.09 -1.77 -10.59
C ARG A 23 0.53 -0.36 -10.97
N GLY A 24 -0.08 0.65 -10.39
CA GLY A 24 0.33 2.04 -10.57
C GLY A 24 -0.48 3.02 -9.74
N TRP A 25 -0.14 4.31 -9.87
CA TRP A 25 -0.86 5.39 -9.18
C TRP A 25 -2.32 5.52 -9.60
N SER A 26 -2.67 5.15 -10.83
CA SER A 26 -4.05 5.19 -11.34
C SER A 26 -4.98 4.24 -10.57
N ASP A 27 -4.48 3.05 -10.20
CA ASP A 27 -5.22 2.06 -9.39
C ASP A 27 -5.58 2.64 -8.01
N LEU A 28 -4.62 3.35 -7.41
CA LEU A 28 -4.79 4.04 -6.14
C LEU A 28 -5.70 5.26 -6.26
N ALA A 29 -5.72 5.95 -7.41
CA ALA A 29 -6.59 7.08 -7.65
C ALA A 29 -8.07 6.65 -7.69
N ALA A 30 -8.38 5.57 -8.42
CA ALA A 30 -9.72 5.03 -8.57
C ALA A 30 -10.35 4.61 -7.22
N ASN A 31 -9.50 4.21 -6.26
CA ASN A 31 -9.90 3.71 -4.95
C ASN A 31 -9.46 4.63 -3.80
N SER A 32 -9.12 5.90 -4.09
CA SER A 32 -8.70 6.83 -3.03
C SER A 32 -9.90 7.30 -2.19
N SER A 33 -9.77 7.24 -0.86
CA SER A 33 -10.85 7.65 0.05
C SER A 33 -11.10 9.17 -0.02
N LYS A 34 -12.38 9.56 -0.10
CA LYS A 34 -12.80 10.96 0.11
C LYS A 34 -12.40 11.41 1.53
N GLY A 35 -11.87 12.64 1.67
CA GLY A 35 -11.52 13.23 2.97
C GLY A 35 -10.06 13.11 3.39
N LEU A 36 -9.16 12.73 2.48
CA LEU A 36 -7.72 12.75 2.71
C LEU A 36 -7.11 14.11 2.32
N ALA A 37 -5.98 14.46 2.95
CA ALA A 37 -5.25 15.70 2.70
C ALA A 37 -4.61 15.77 1.28
N PHE A 38 -4.59 14.66 0.56
CA PHE A 38 -4.09 14.52 -0.80
C PHE A 38 -5.18 13.92 -1.69
N GLN A 39 -5.22 14.32 -2.95
CA GLN A 39 -6.16 13.83 -3.96
C GLN A 39 -5.39 13.27 -5.15
N LEU A 40 -5.52 11.98 -5.43
CA LEU A 40 -4.99 11.37 -6.65
C LEU A 40 -6.01 11.51 -7.80
N PRO A 41 -5.55 11.78 -9.05
CA PRO A 41 -4.16 11.86 -9.49
C PRO A 41 -3.50 13.25 -9.30
N ARG A 42 -4.26 14.27 -8.88
CA ARG A 42 -3.79 15.67 -8.81
C ARG A 42 -2.49 15.86 -8.02
N ASP A 43 -2.36 15.20 -6.87
CA ASP A 43 -1.21 15.30 -5.97
C ASP A 43 -0.16 14.19 -6.19
N GLN A 44 -0.26 13.42 -7.27
CA GLN A 44 0.58 12.24 -7.50
C GLN A 44 2.06 12.56 -7.40
N ASP A 45 2.55 13.59 -8.08
CA ASP A 45 3.98 13.92 -8.09
C ASP A 45 4.47 14.32 -6.69
N ARG A 46 3.65 15.05 -5.94
CA ARG A 46 3.93 15.46 -4.57
C ARG A 46 4.00 14.25 -3.63
N VAL A 47 3.15 13.26 -3.85
CA VAL A 47 3.14 12.00 -3.09
C VAL A 47 4.34 11.14 -3.48
N ALA A 48 4.61 10.96 -4.76
CA ALA A 48 5.71 10.16 -5.30
C ALA A 48 7.10 10.73 -4.93
N ALA A 49 7.19 12.05 -4.73
CA ALA A 49 8.40 12.71 -4.23
C ALA A 49 8.71 12.39 -2.75
N GLN A 50 7.70 11.95 -1.97
CA GLN A 50 7.83 11.68 -0.54
C GLN A 50 7.81 10.18 -0.21
N VAL A 51 7.06 9.39 -0.97
CA VAL A 51 6.87 7.96 -0.74
C VAL A 51 7.17 7.20 -2.03
N ALA A 52 8.05 6.21 -1.93
CA ALA A 52 8.28 5.24 -2.99
C ALA A 52 7.32 4.06 -2.79
N VAL A 53 6.66 3.63 -3.86
CA VAL A 53 5.82 2.43 -3.91
C VAL A 53 6.36 1.53 -5.01
N ARG A 54 6.52 0.24 -4.70
CA ARG A 54 6.88 -0.80 -5.67
C ARG A 54 5.61 -1.33 -6.28
N PHE A 55 5.34 -1.01 -7.54
CA PHE A 55 4.18 -1.52 -8.27
C PHE A 55 4.46 -2.83 -9.02
N ASP A 56 5.73 -3.26 -9.02
CA ASP A 56 6.23 -4.46 -9.68
C ASP A 56 6.13 -5.74 -8.83
N VAL A 57 5.74 -5.62 -7.55
CA VAL A 57 5.60 -6.75 -6.64
C VAL A 57 4.19 -7.35 -6.70
N ARG A 58 4.06 -8.64 -6.39
CA ARG A 58 2.75 -9.30 -6.27
C ARG A 58 2.28 -9.26 -4.83
N LEU A 59 0.96 -9.32 -4.63
CA LEU A 59 0.38 -9.37 -3.29
C LEU A 59 0.92 -10.55 -2.46
N ALA A 60 1.13 -11.70 -3.11
CA ALA A 60 1.75 -12.89 -2.52
C ALA A 60 3.18 -12.66 -2.02
N ASP A 61 3.95 -11.77 -2.66
CA ASP A 61 5.30 -11.45 -2.22
C ASP A 61 5.25 -10.51 -1.01
N VAL A 62 4.35 -9.52 -1.03
CA VAL A 62 4.11 -8.61 0.10
C VAL A 62 3.71 -9.38 1.36
N ALA A 63 2.83 -10.38 1.24
CA ALA A 63 2.41 -11.22 2.36
C ALA A 63 3.53 -12.07 2.98
N LYS A 64 4.63 -12.30 2.25
CA LYS A 64 5.80 -13.06 2.72
C LYS A 64 6.91 -12.17 3.30
N MET A 65 6.78 -10.85 3.19
CA MET A 65 7.76 -9.92 3.74
C MET A 65 7.71 -9.92 5.27
N THR A 66 8.81 -9.50 5.90
CA THR A 66 8.83 -9.18 7.33
C THR A 66 8.89 -7.67 7.53
N PRO A 67 8.47 -7.14 8.69
CA PRO A 67 8.57 -5.70 8.95
C PRO A 67 9.99 -5.14 8.86
N ASP A 68 11.03 -5.96 9.00
CA ASP A 68 12.43 -5.53 8.90
C ASP A 68 12.94 -5.55 7.45
N THR A 69 12.28 -6.29 6.56
CA THR A 69 12.64 -6.44 5.14
C THR A 69 11.63 -5.80 4.18
N PHE A 70 10.58 -5.17 4.72
CA PHE A 70 9.49 -4.61 3.95
C PHE A 70 9.97 -3.44 3.07
N ASP A 71 9.72 -3.54 1.77
CA ASP A 71 10.13 -2.52 0.81
C ASP A 71 9.04 -2.15 -0.21
N ALA A 72 7.83 -2.72 -0.06
CA ALA A 72 6.73 -2.52 -0.99
C ALA A 72 6.26 -1.06 -1.02
N PHE A 73 6.33 -0.34 0.10
CA PHE A 73 6.27 1.12 0.11
C PHE A 73 7.07 1.70 1.29
N ARG A 74 7.75 2.82 1.07
CA ARG A 74 8.61 3.46 2.09
C ARG A 74 8.74 4.96 1.88
N PRO A 75 8.95 5.75 2.94
CA PRO A 75 9.30 7.16 2.78
C PRO A 75 10.67 7.29 2.07
N ARG A 76 10.82 8.33 1.24
CA ARG A 76 12.09 8.62 0.55
C ARG A 76 13.10 9.38 1.41
N ARG A 77 12.63 10.16 2.38
CA ARG A 77 13.44 11.12 3.16
C ARG A 77 13.29 10.97 4.68
N GLU A 78 12.47 10.04 5.15
CA GLU A 78 12.21 9.84 6.59
C GLU A 78 12.77 8.48 7.05
N PRO A 79 13.15 8.31 8.33
CA PRO A 79 13.70 7.06 8.84
C PRO A 79 12.67 5.93 8.76
N TYR A 80 13.09 4.79 8.19
CA TYR A 80 12.26 3.61 7.98
C TYR A 80 11.54 3.11 9.24
N TYR A 81 12.24 3.09 10.38
CA TYR A 81 11.76 2.47 11.63
C TYR A 81 10.49 3.13 12.20
N GLN A 82 10.25 4.41 11.90
CA GLN A 82 9.07 5.13 12.40
C GLN A 82 7.75 4.60 11.83
N TYR A 83 7.80 3.75 10.81
CA TYR A 83 6.65 3.25 10.08
C TYR A 83 6.45 1.75 10.19
N LYS A 84 7.17 1.07 11.11
CA LYS A 84 7.11 -0.38 11.30
C LYS A 84 5.68 -0.91 11.43
N GLY A 85 4.82 -0.22 12.20
CA GLY A 85 3.42 -0.62 12.38
C GLY A 85 2.59 -0.57 11.09
N PHE A 86 2.92 0.29 10.12
CA PHE A 86 2.26 0.28 8.81
C PHE A 86 2.71 -0.92 7.98
N TYR A 87 3.96 -1.33 8.09
CA TYR A 87 4.49 -2.50 7.39
C TYR A 87 3.86 -3.79 7.94
N GLU A 88 3.83 -3.94 9.27
CA GLU A 88 3.15 -5.05 9.97
C GLU A 88 1.69 -5.17 9.53
N SER A 89 0.95 -4.06 9.58
CA SER A 89 -0.46 -4.06 9.19
C SER A 89 -0.66 -4.32 7.70
N MET A 90 0.28 -3.92 6.83
CA MET A 90 0.17 -4.20 5.40
C MET A 90 0.42 -5.66 5.07
N ILE A 91 1.42 -6.28 5.70
CA ILE A 91 1.70 -7.72 5.57
C ILE A 91 0.48 -8.54 6.01
N ASP A 92 -0.14 -8.17 7.14
CA ASP A 92 -1.37 -8.80 7.63
C ASP A 92 -2.55 -8.63 6.65
N THR A 93 -2.73 -7.43 6.10
CA THR A 93 -3.77 -7.14 5.09
C THR A 93 -3.57 -7.99 3.84
N ALA A 94 -2.34 -8.07 3.32
CA ALA A 94 -2.02 -8.90 2.15
C ALA A 94 -2.27 -10.38 2.42
N THR A 95 -1.87 -10.87 3.59
CA THR A 95 -2.11 -12.26 4.02
C THR A 95 -3.60 -12.58 4.08
N LYS A 96 -4.41 -11.68 4.65
CA LYS A 96 -5.87 -11.85 4.74
C LYS A 96 -6.55 -11.81 3.37
N ALA A 97 -6.10 -10.94 2.47
CA ALA A 97 -6.64 -10.85 1.11
C ALA A 97 -6.39 -12.15 0.33
N LEU A 98 -5.17 -12.69 0.36
CA LEU A 98 -4.86 -13.98 -0.29
C LEU A 98 -5.65 -15.14 0.30
N ALA A 99 -5.83 -15.17 1.63
CA ALA A 99 -6.63 -16.20 2.28
C ALA A 99 -8.12 -16.13 1.89
N ARG A 100 -8.64 -14.95 1.53
CA ARG A 100 -10.01 -14.79 1.00
C ARG A 100 -10.11 -15.34 -0.42
N GLU A 101 -9.13 -15.07 -1.28
CA GLU A 101 -9.10 -15.59 -2.65
C GLU A 101 -9.09 -17.13 -2.67
N GLN A 102 -8.27 -17.76 -1.81
CA GLN A 102 -8.19 -19.21 -1.71
C GLN A 102 -9.49 -19.87 -1.23
N LYS A 103 -10.28 -19.18 -0.40
CA LYS A 103 -11.59 -19.66 0.06
C LYS A 103 -12.69 -19.53 -0.99
N LEU A 104 -12.47 -18.68 -2.01
CA LEU A 104 -13.43 -18.42 -3.08
C LEU A 104 -13.14 -19.26 -4.34
N GLN A 105 -12.02 -19.98 -4.38
CA GLN A 105 -11.70 -20.93 -5.45
C GLN A 105 -12.25 -22.33 -5.08
N PRO A 106 -13.22 -22.89 -5.83
CA PRO A 106 -13.83 -24.20 -5.58
C PRO A 106 -12.89 -25.38 -5.89
#